data_AF-A0A485C8X5-F1
#
_entry.id   AF-A0A485C8X5-F1
#
_cell.length_a   1.000
_cell.length_b   1.000
_cell.length_c   1.000
_cell.angle_alpha   90.00
_cell.angle_beta   90.00
_cell.angle_gamma   90.00
#
_symmetry.space_group_name_H-M   'P 1'
#
loop_
_entity.id
_entity.type
_entity.pdbx_description
1 polymer ?
#
loop_
_entity_poly.entity_id
_entity_poly.type
_entity_poly.pdbx_seq_one_letter_code
_entity_poly.pdbx_strand_id
1 'polypeptide(L)'
;MVAALKTLDVFNGLTTDTAQKSAAFDSKKVTAHTAIIPTTNMPDLSRLTDKEKAVYLTIAQFYLAQFVAKKRYDESIAEIKCGDEMFKVSARKITDAGFTTFLNDAEEDDEEDENSTSFEAISRLQTGATLTCREVVISEKKTKPLPLFTEATLLAALVRVADFVADPRIKKLLKEKDKDKKDEHGGIGTPATRAGYY
;
A
#
# COMPACT_ATOMS: atom_id res chain seq x y z
N MET A 1 -22.21 -11.91 -5.71
CA MET A 1 -20.75 -12.14 -5.67
C MET A 1 -20.21 -12.07 -4.25
N VAL A 2 -20.26 -10.92 -3.55
CA VAL A 2 -19.82 -10.79 -2.15
C VAL A 2 -20.42 -11.88 -1.24
N ALA A 3 -21.75 -12.05 -1.27
CA ALA A 3 -22.42 -13.09 -0.49
C ALA A 3 -21.93 -14.52 -0.80
N ALA A 4 -21.59 -14.80 -2.05
CA ALA A 4 -21.10 -16.12 -2.47
C ALA A 4 -19.66 -16.36 -2.02
N LEU A 5 -18.78 -15.36 -2.14
CA LEU A 5 -17.39 -15.47 -1.66
C LEU A 5 -17.33 -15.67 -0.15
N LYS A 6 -18.24 -15.05 0.61
CA LYS A 6 -18.32 -15.21 2.07
C LYS A 6 -18.77 -16.60 2.54
N THR A 7 -19.24 -17.47 1.65
CA THR A 7 -19.51 -18.88 2.01
C THR A 7 -18.24 -19.73 2.04
N LEU A 8 -17.12 -19.21 1.53
CA LEU A 8 -15.84 -19.90 1.63
C LEU A 8 -15.32 -19.78 3.06
N ASP A 9 -14.85 -20.89 3.63
CA ASP A 9 -14.40 -20.94 5.04
C ASP A 9 -13.35 -19.87 5.37
N VAL A 10 -12.46 -19.59 4.42
CA VAL A 10 -11.39 -18.58 4.54
C VAL A 10 -11.90 -17.14 4.66
N PHE A 11 -13.14 -16.87 4.23
CA PHE A 11 -13.76 -15.54 4.29
C PHE A 11 -14.98 -15.49 5.21
N ASN A 12 -15.23 -16.58 5.94
CA ASN A 12 -16.36 -16.67 6.85
C ASN A 12 -16.18 -15.68 8.01
N GLY A 13 -17.30 -15.09 8.48
CA GLY A 13 -17.29 -14.10 9.55
C GLY A 13 -16.83 -12.68 9.16
N LEU A 14 -16.37 -12.46 7.91
CA LEU A 14 -15.98 -11.13 7.45
C LEU A 14 -17.17 -10.16 7.47
N THR A 15 -17.02 -9.00 8.11
CA THR A 15 -18.04 -7.93 8.06
C THR A 15 -17.86 -7.10 6.79
N THR A 16 -18.90 -7.02 5.98
CA THR A 16 -18.87 -6.35 4.66
C THR A 16 -20.11 -5.49 4.48
N ASP A 17 -19.95 -4.28 3.96
CA ASP A 17 -21.03 -3.40 3.53
C ASP A 17 -21.03 -3.24 2.00
N THR A 18 -22.04 -3.78 1.33
CA THR A 18 -22.18 -3.68 -0.13
C THR A 18 -22.61 -2.29 -0.61
N ALA A 19 -23.09 -1.42 0.28
CA ALA A 19 -23.36 -0.02 -0.04
C ALA A 19 -22.07 0.80 -0.10
N GLN A 20 -20.99 0.33 0.54
CA GLN A 20 -19.68 0.96 0.46
C GLN A 20 -19.11 0.88 -0.96
N LYS A 21 -18.64 2.02 -1.46
CA LYS A 21 -17.87 2.12 -2.71
C LYS A 21 -16.51 2.75 -2.41
N SER A 22 -15.47 1.94 -2.48
CA SER A 22 -14.08 2.41 -2.42
C SER A 22 -13.72 3.24 -3.66
N ALA A 23 -12.50 3.80 -3.66
CA ALA A 23 -11.97 4.52 -4.82
C ALA A 23 -11.80 3.66 -6.09
N ALA A 24 -11.93 2.33 -5.98
CA ALA A 24 -11.88 1.41 -7.11
C ALA A 24 -13.12 1.51 -8.02
N PHE A 25 -14.26 1.97 -7.50
CA PHE A 25 -15.50 2.11 -8.26
C PHE A 25 -15.57 3.47 -8.97
N ASP A 26 -14.81 3.62 -10.05
CA ASP A 26 -14.72 4.88 -10.81
C ASP A 26 -14.75 4.63 -12.32
N SER A 27 -15.92 4.86 -12.95
CA SER A 27 -16.11 4.67 -14.40
C SER A 27 -15.20 5.54 -15.26
N LYS A 28 -14.69 6.66 -14.73
CA LYS A 28 -13.77 7.54 -15.48
C LYS A 28 -12.36 6.95 -15.59
N LYS A 29 -12.04 5.95 -14.75
CA LYS A 29 -10.74 5.26 -14.72
C LYS A 29 -10.77 3.91 -15.43
N VAL A 30 -11.89 3.53 -16.03
CA VAL A 30 -12.00 2.32 -16.84
C VAL A 30 -11.44 2.59 -18.24
N THR A 31 -10.56 1.71 -18.71
CA THR A 31 -9.99 1.77 -20.06
C THR A 31 -10.56 0.63 -20.92
N ALA A 32 -9.75 -0.04 -21.75
CA ALA A 32 -10.19 -1.21 -22.50
C ALA A 32 -10.57 -2.40 -21.59
N HIS A 33 -10.02 -2.44 -20.37
CA HIS A 33 -10.24 -3.49 -19.39
C HIS A 33 -10.53 -2.89 -18.00
N THR A 34 -11.20 -3.68 -17.16
CA THR A 34 -11.39 -3.40 -15.73
C THR A 34 -10.31 -4.10 -14.90
N ALA A 35 -10.27 -3.81 -13.60
CA ALA A 35 -9.51 -4.63 -12.66
C ALA A 35 -9.95 -6.10 -12.72
N ILE A 36 -9.00 -7.00 -12.42
CA ILE A 36 -9.27 -8.44 -12.32
C ILE A 36 -10.07 -8.68 -11.04
N ILE A 37 -11.26 -9.25 -11.20
CA ILE A 37 -12.17 -9.57 -10.09
C ILE A 37 -12.68 -11.01 -10.26
N PRO A 38 -13.16 -11.65 -9.18
CA PRO A 38 -13.86 -12.92 -9.31
C PRO A 38 -15.07 -12.78 -10.25
N THR A 39 -15.46 -13.86 -10.91
CA THR A 39 -16.71 -13.88 -11.69
C THR A 39 -17.87 -14.37 -10.82
N THR A 40 -19.11 -14.24 -11.30
CA THR A 40 -20.28 -14.74 -10.58
C THR A 40 -20.31 -16.25 -10.46
N ASN A 41 -19.66 -16.97 -11.39
CA ASN A 41 -19.56 -18.42 -11.38
C ASN A 41 -18.29 -18.80 -10.64
N MET A 42 -18.41 -19.11 -9.35
CA MET A 42 -17.27 -19.53 -8.55
C MET A 42 -16.78 -20.92 -9.00
N PRO A 43 -15.46 -21.11 -9.18
CA PRO A 43 -14.91 -22.42 -9.45
C PRO A 43 -15.03 -23.32 -8.22
N ASP A 44 -15.10 -24.62 -8.46
CA ASP A 44 -14.91 -25.61 -7.41
C ASP A 44 -13.44 -25.59 -6.98
N LEU A 45 -13.16 -25.07 -5.78
CA LEU A 45 -11.81 -24.91 -5.27
C LEU A 45 -11.06 -26.24 -5.08
N SER A 46 -11.77 -27.38 -4.99
CA SER A 46 -11.15 -28.70 -4.88
C SER A 46 -10.53 -29.18 -6.20
N ARG A 47 -10.94 -28.58 -7.32
CA ARG A 47 -10.47 -28.91 -8.67
C ARG A 47 -9.33 -28.02 -9.15
N LEU A 48 -9.00 -26.97 -8.39
CA LEU A 48 -7.90 -26.08 -8.68
C LEU A 48 -6.59 -26.65 -8.12
N THR A 49 -5.50 -26.42 -8.83
CA THR A 49 -4.16 -26.62 -8.25
C THR A 49 -3.92 -25.63 -7.11
N ASP A 50 -2.95 -25.92 -6.24
CA ASP A 50 -2.61 -25.03 -5.12
C ASP A 50 -2.26 -23.61 -5.59
N LYS A 51 -1.58 -23.48 -6.73
CA LYS A 51 -1.22 -22.18 -7.32
C LYS A 51 -2.44 -21.41 -7.81
N GLU A 52 -3.34 -22.08 -8.55
CA GLU A 52 -4.57 -21.46 -9.04
C GLU A 52 -5.49 -21.05 -7.89
N LYS A 53 -5.59 -21.91 -6.87
CA LYS A 53 -6.35 -21.63 -5.66
C LYS A 53 -5.78 -20.42 -4.92
N ALA A 54 -4.46 -20.34 -4.75
CA ALA A 54 -3.81 -19.19 -4.12
C ALA A 54 -4.12 -17.89 -4.88
N VAL A 55 -3.91 -17.87 -6.20
CA VAL A 55 -4.19 -16.69 -7.04
C VAL A 55 -5.67 -16.30 -6.97
N TYR A 56 -6.59 -17.26 -7.10
CA TYR A 56 -8.03 -17.00 -7.02
C TYR A 56 -8.43 -16.41 -5.66
N LEU A 57 -7.94 -17.00 -4.55
CA LEU A 57 -8.23 -16.52 -3.21
C LEU A 57 -7.66 -15.12 -2.98
N THR A 58 -6.45 -14.82 -3.45
CA THR A 58 -5.89 -13.45 -3.38
C THR A 58 -6.76 -12.46 -4.15
N ILE A 59 -7.20 -12.79 -5.37
CA ILE A 59 -8.10 -11.91 -6.15
C ILE A 59 -9.43 -11.70 -5.40
N ALA A 60 -10.01 -12.77 -4.84
CA ALA A 60 -11.25 -12.68 -4.06
C ALA A 60 -11.09 -11.84 -2.78
N GLN A 61 -9.95 -11.97 -2.10
CA GLN A 61 -9.59 -11.20 -0.92
C GLN A 61 -9.49 -9.70 -1.24
N PHE A 62 -8.75 -9.31 -2.27
CA PHE A 62 -8.67 -7.90 -2.70
C PHE A 62 -10.02 -7.32 -3.16
N TYR A 63 -10.87 -8.14 -3.79
CA TYR A 63 -12.23 -7.74 -4.16
C TYR A 63 -13.11 -7.52 -2.92
N LEU A 64 -13.10 -8.44 -1.94
CA LEU A 64 -13.87 -8.32 -0.71
C LEU A 64 -13.42 -7.12 0.15
N ALA A 65 -12.12 -6.83 0.18
CA ALA A 65 -11.56 -5.67 0.89
C ALA A 65 -12.20 -4.33 0.46
N GLN A 66 -12.73 -4.23 -0.77
CA GLN A 66 -13.41 -3.02 -1.24
C GLN A 66 -14.72 -2.72 -0.48
N PHE A 67 -15.27 -3.73 0.21
CA PHE A 67 -16.51 -3.68 0.98
C PHE A 67 -16.28 -3.78 2.50
N VAL A 68 -15.02 -3.82 2.95
CA VAL A 68 -14.65 -3.81 4.37
C VAL A 68 -14.35 -2.38 4.81
N ALA A 69 -14.56 -2.07 6.09
CA ALA A 69 -14.30 -0.74 6.65
C ALA A 69 -12.85 -0.27 6.35
N LYS A 70 -12.67 1.04 6.20
CA LYS A 70 -11.33 1.63 6.03
C LYS A 70 -10.53 1.53 7.32
N LYS A 71 -9.21 1.32 7.21
CA LYS A 71 -8.28 1.54 8.32
C LYS A 71 -8.39 2.99 8.80
N ARG A 72 -8.47 3.19 10.11
CA ARG A 72 -8.46 4.49 10.80
C ARG A 72 -7.36 4.49 11.84
N TYR A 73 -6.71 5.63 11.97
CA TYR A 73 -5.71 5.88 12.98
C TYR A 73 -5.78 7.35 13.38
N ASP A 74 -5.37 7.62 14.61
CA ASP A 74 -5.06 8.96 15.05
C ASP A 74 -3.56 9.20 14.83
N GLU A 75 -3.19 10.41 14.39
CA GLU A 75 -1.80 10.82 14.23
C GLU A 75 -1.52 12.02 15.11
N SER A 76 -0.45 11.96 15.89
CA SER A 76 0.02 13.07 16.70
C SER A 76 1.40 13.50 16.22
N ILE A 77 1.56 14.80 16.01
CA ILE A 77 2.78 15.40 15.49
C ILE A 77 3.16 16.56 16.42
N ALA A 78 4.41 16.57 16.88
CA ALA A 78 4.97 17.68 17.64
C ALA A 78 6.24 18.20 16.97
N GLU A 79 6.37 19.52 16.95
CA GLU A 79 7.59 20.23 16.58
C GLU A 79 8.20 20.83 17.85
N ILE A 80 9.45 20.47 18.11
CA ILE A 80 10.14 20.79 19.36
C ILE A 80 11.39 21.60 19.00
N LYS A 81 11.50 22.80 19.56
CA LYS A 81 12.71 23.62 19.45
C LYS A 81 13.67 23.27 20.59
N CYS A 82 14.91 22.94 20.27
CA CYS A 82 15.98 22.71 21.24
C CYS A 82 17.22 23.53 20.85
N GLY A 83 17.49 24.60 21.60
CA GLY A 83 18.47 25.61 21.17
C GLY A 83 18.00 26.30 19.89
N ASP A 84 18.84 26.29 18.86
CA ASP A 84 18.52 26.86 17.53
C ASP A 84 17.96 25.83 16.55
N GLU A 85 17.90 24.55 16.94
CA GLU A 85 17.47 23.45 16.08
C GLU A 85 15.99 23.10 16.28
N MET A 86 15.35 22.65 15.20
CA MET A 86 13.96 22.19 15.19
C MET A 86 13.90 20.68 14.95
N PHE A 87 13.22 19.98 15.84
CA PHE A 87 12.97 18.54 15.76
C PHE A 87 11.49 18.29 15.50
N LYS A 88 11.19 17.28 14.68
CA LYS A 88 9.82 16.82 14.44
C LYS A 88 9.71 15.38 14.90
N VAL A 89 8.68 15.10 15.68
CA VAL A 89 8.30 13.74 16.07
C VAL A 89 6.85 13.50 15.66
N SER A 90 6.57 12.29 15.18
CA SER A 90 5.22 11.87 14.82
C SER A 90 4.98 10.44 15.29
N ALA A 91 3.80 10.17 15.81
CA ALA A 91 3.35 8.83 16.16
C ALA A 91 1.90 8.63 15.71
N ARG A 92 1.52 7.38 15.47
CA ARG A 92 0.20 6.95 15.03
C ARG A 92 -0.35 5.89 15.98
N LYS A 93 -1.65 5.95 16.25
CA LYS A 93 -2.39 4.95 17.01
C LYS A 93 -3.53 4.45 16.15
N ILE A 94 -3.51 3.17 15.80
CA ILE A 94 -4.61 2.55 15.03
C ILE A 94 -5.86 2.53 15.92
N THR A 95 -6.95 3.09 15.40
CA THR A 95 -8.25 3.14 16.08
C THR A 95 -9.23 2.13 15.51
N ASP A 96 -9.01 1.72 14.25
CA ASP A 96 -9.73 0.66 13.56
C ASP A 96 -8.83 0.11 12.45
N ALA A 97 -8.47 -1.17 12.48
CA ALA A 97 -7.63 -1.77 11.44
C ALA A 97 -8.38 -1.95 10.11
N GLY A 98 -9.71 -2.02 10.13
CA GLY A 98 -10.52 -2.13 8.91
C GLY A 98 -10.06 -3.26 7.97
N PHE A 99 -9.87 -2.95 6.70
CA PHE A 99 -9.51 -3.92 5.67
C PHE A 99 -8.10 -4.52 5.82
N THR A 100 -7.19 -3.93 6.61
CA THR A 100 -5.81 -4.45 6.72
C THR A 100 -5.75 -5.74 7.54
N THR A 101 -6.60 -5.88 8.56
CA THR A 101 -6.78 -7.16 9.28
C THR A 101 -7.11 -8.31 8.33
N PHE A 102 -7.83 -8.01 7.25
CA PHE A 102 -8.25 -9.00 6.28
C PHE A 102 -7.16 -9.34 5.25
N LEU A 103 -6.22 -8.44 4.97
CA LEU A 103 -5.15 -8.67 4.00
C LEU A 103 -3.94 -9.39 4.58
N ASN A 104 -3.95 -9.72 5.89
CA ASN A 104 -2.80 -10.28 6.61
C ASN A 104 -1.52 -9.46 6.37
N ASP A 105 -1.66 -8.13 6.39
CA ASP A 105 -0.51 -7.22 6.40
C ASP A 105 0.11 -7.25 7.81
N ALA A 106 0.61 -8.43 8.19
CA ALA A 106 1.11 -8.77 9.51
C ALA A 106 2.52 -8.22 9.78
N GLU A 107 3.07 -7.42 8.84
CA GLU A 107 4.35 -6.72 9.05
C GLU A 107 4.19 -5.49 9.96
N GLU A 108 2.96 -5.08 10.31
CA GLU A 108 2.73 -3.88 11.15
C GLU A 108 2.49 -4.18 12.65
N ASP A 109 2.25 -5.43 13.06
CA ASP A 109 1.83 -5.76 14.45
C ASP A 109 2.92 -5.51 15.51
N ASP A 110 4.20 -5.76 15.19
CA ASP A 110 5.31 -5.50 16.13
C ASP A 110 5.61 -3.99 16.29
N GLU A 111 5.17 -3.14 15.36
CA GLU A 111 5.32 -1.68 15.47
C GLU A 111 4.17 -1.01 16.25
N GLU A 112 3.05 -1.70 16.53
CA GLU A 112 1.86 -1.08 17.13
C GLU A 112 2.08 -0.66 18.61
N ASP A 113 2.76 -1.47 19.42
CA ASP A 113 2.94 -1.20 20.85
C ASP A 113 3.92 -0.04 21.11
N GLU A 114 5.02 0.04 20.38
CA GLU A 114 5.97 1.17 20.47
C GLU A 114 5.34 2.47 19.92
N ASN A 115 4.49 2.38 18.91
CA ASN A 115 3.81 3.54 18.32
C ASN A 115 2.68 4.06 19.20
N SER A 116 1.95 3.17 19.90
CA SER A 116 0.89 3.53 20.85
C SER A 116 1.43 4.26 22.09
N THR A 117 2.53 3.78 22.67
CA THR A 117 3.18 4.44 23.82
C THR A 117 3.74 5.82 23.44
N SER A 118 4.36 5.92 22.26
CA SER A 118 4.83 7.19 21.70
C SER A 118 3.69 8.16 21.40
N PHE A 119 2.57 7.66 20.86
CA PHE A 119 1.38 8.46 20.59
C PHE A 119 0.79 9.08 21.85
N GLU A 120 0.64 8.32 22.93
CA GLU A 120 0.14 8.83 24.21
C GLU A 120 1.06 9.91 24.80
N ALA A 121 2.39 9.77 24.65
CA ALA A 121 3.35 10.75 25.12
C ALA A 121 3.27 12.06 24.32
N ILE A 122 3.21 11.97 22.98
CA ILE A 122 3.20 13.14 22.09
C ILE A 122 1.85 13.86 22.13
N SER A 123 0.74 13.11 22.16
CA SER A 123 -0.62 13.68 22.17
C SER A 123 -0.95 14.50 23.42
N ARG A 124 -0.20 14.31 24.52
CA ARG A 124 -0.33 15.08 25.76
C ARG A 124 0.47 16.37 25.77
N LEU A 125 1.33 16.60 24.78
CA LEU A 125 2.12 17.83 24.68
C LEU A 125 1.21 19.01 24.32
N GLN A 126 1.51 20.17 24.91
CA GLN A 126 0.81 21.42 24.64
C GLN A 126 1.78 22.45 24.05
N THR A 127 1.29 23.29 23.14
CA THR A 127 2.08 24.40 22.58
C THR A 127 2.54 25.33 23.70
N GLY A 128 3.83 25.65 23.71
CA GLY A 128 4.46 26.47 24.74
C GLY A 128 4.89 25.70 26.00
N ALA A 129 4.64 24.39 26.07
CA ALA A 129 5.19 23.56 27.13
C ALA A 129 6.73 23.58 27.08
N THR A 130 7.36 23.71 28.25
CA THR A 130 8.81 23.61 28.38
C THR A 130 9.20 22.17 28.62
N LEU A 131 10.10 21.63 27.80
CA LEU A 131 10.62 20.28 27.91
C LEU A 131 12.09 20.31 28.34
N THR A 132 12.56 19.24 28.99
CA THR A 132 13.97 19.07 29.34
C THR A 132 14.63 18.09 28.37
N CYS A 133 15.61 18.56 27.62
CA CYS A 133 16.49 17.70 26.84
C CYS A 133 17.42 16.92 27.79
N ARG A 134 17.30 15.59 27.81
CA ARG A 134 18.12 14.71 28.66
C ARG A 134 19.44 14.33 28.01
N GLU A 135 19.40 14.10 26.70
CA GLU A 135 20.52 13.61 25.93
C GLU A 135 20.42 14.12 24.48
N VAL A 136 21.57 14.39 23.87
CA VAL A 136 21.71 14.69 22.45
C VAL A 136 22.64 13.63 21.86
N VAL A 137 22.11 12.83 20.94
CA VAL A 137 22.86 11.75 20.28
C VAL A 137 23.14 12.11 18.84
N ILE A 138 24.41 12.05 18.42
CA ILE A 138 24.82 12.19 17.03
C ILE A 138 24.93 10.79 16.41
N SER A 139 24.04 10.47 15.48
CA SER A 139 24.05 9.18 14.78
C SER A 139 24.78 9.30 13.44
N GLU A 140 26.00 8.76 13.38
CA GLU A 140 26.72 8.60 12.12
C GLU A 140 26.13 7.44 11.32
N LYS A 141 25.63 7.72 10.11
CA LYS A 141 25.07 6.73 9.19
C LYS A 141 25.86 6.71 7.89
N LYS A 142 26.00 5.53 7.29
CA LYS A 142 26.59 5.34 5.96
C LYS A 142 25.51 5.00 4.95
N THR A 143 25.65 5.52 3.73
CA THR A 143 24.80 5.11 2.62
C THR A 143 25.06 3.65 2.29
N LYS A 144 24.01 2.93 1.91
CA LYS A 144 24.10 1.56 1.40
C LYS A 144 24.02 1.59 -0.12
N PRO A 145 24.72 0.68 -0.83
CA PRO A 145 24.49 0.50 -2.25
C PRO A 145 23.04 0.09 -2.51
N LEU A 146 22.54 0.40 -3.71
CA LEU A 146 21.20 0.00 -4.12
C LEU A 146 21.09 -1.54 -4.13
N PRO A 147 19.97 -2.11 -3.67
CA PRO A 147 19.74 -3.55 -3.78
C PRO A 147 19.67 -3.96 -5.26
N LEU A 148 20.01 -5.22 -5.53
CA LEU A 148 19.79 -5.81 -6.84
C LEU A 148 18.28 -5.91 -7.13
N PHE A 149 17.93 -5.92 -8.41
CA PHE A 149 16.55 -6.14 -8.82
C PHE A 149 16.07 -7.55 -8.43
N THR A 150 14.85 -7.61 -7.92
CA THR A 150 14.02 -8.81 -7.84
C THR A 150 13.03 -8.77 -9.00
N GLU A 151 12.32 -9.87 -9.26
CA GLU A 151 11.28 -9.88 -10.31
C GLU A 151 10.25 -8.76 -10.11
N ALA A 152 9.78 -8.59 -8.86
CA ALA A 152 8.83 -7.54 -8.51
C ALA A 152 9.39 -6.13 -8.73
N THR A 153 10.63 -5.86 -8.28
CA THR A 153 11.23 -4.52 -8.43
C THR A 153 11.64 -4.23 -9.87
N LEU A 154 11.99 -5.25 -10.66
CA LEU A 154 12.24 -5.12 -12.09
C LEU A 154 10.95 -4.80 -12.86
N LEU A 155 9.87 -5.55 -12.61
CA LEU A 155 8.56 -5.28 -13.20
C LEU A 155 8.08 -3.85 -12.92
N ALA A 156 8.23 -3.40 -11.66
CA ALA A 156 7.93 -2.03 -11.28
C ALA A 156 8.82 -1.01 -12.00
N ALA A 157 10.11 -1.31 -12.19
CA ALA A 157 11.03 -0.46 -12.95
C ALA A 157 10.67 -0.38 -14.44
N LEU A 158 10.20 -1.46 -15.06
CA LEU A 158 9.79 -1.49 -16.48
C LEU A 158 8.57 -0.58 -16.76
N VAL A 159 7.66 -0.42 -15.80
CA VAL A 159 6.53 0.54 -15.87
C VAL A 159 7.02 2.00 -15.84
N ARG A 160 8.21 2.24 -15.27
CA ARG A 160 8.76 3.56 -14.98
C ARG A 160 10.16 3.77 -15.58
N VAL A 161 10.46 3.13 -16.71
CA VAL A 161 11.81 3.14 -17.29
C VAL A 161 12.36 4.55 -17.50
N ALA A 162 11.49 5.52 -17.80
CA ALA A 162 11.85 6.93 -17.92
C ALA A 162 12.59 7.50 -16.69
N ASP A 163 12.39 6.95 -15.49
CA ASP A 163 13.09 7.40 -14.29
C ASP A 163 14.58 7.03 -14.30
N PHE A 164 14.96 5.97 -15.03
CA PHE A 164 16.32 5.48 -15.22
C PHE A 164 17.04 6.07 -16.45
N VAL A 165 16.35 6.85 -17.27
CA VAL A 165 16.93 7.49 -18.46
C VAL A 165 17.69 8.75 -18.06
N ALA A 166 18.99 8.80 -18.38
CA ALA A 166 19.86 9.93 -18.08
C ALA A 166 19.59 11.16 -18.96
N ASP A 167 19.25 10.96 -20.24
CA ASP A 167 18.96 12.04 -21.17
C ASP A 167 17.60 12.70 -20.86
N PRO A 168 17.57 14.00 -20.47
CA PRO A 168 16.33 14.69 -20.10
C PRO A 168 15.30 14.75 -21.22
N ARG A 169 15.74 14.82 -22.49
CA ARG A 169 14.86 14.87 -23.66
C ARG A 169 14.16 13.53 -23.86
N ILE A 170 14.91 12.42 -23.79
CA ILE A 170 14.33 11.07 -23.94
C ILE A 170 13.39 10.76 -22.77
N LYS A 171 13.79 11.10 -21.54
CA LYS A 171 12.94 10.97 -20.34
C LYS A 171 11.61 11.70 -20.50
N LYS A 172 11.64 12.93 -21.01
CA LYS A 172 10.43 13.73 -21.29
C LYS A 172 9.54 13.05 -22.33
N LEU A 173 10.10 12.62 -23.46
CA LEU A 173 9.34 11.94 -24.52
C LEU A 173 8.66 10.66 -24.03
N LEU A 174 9.35 9.85 -23.21
CA LEU A 174 8.76 8.64 -22.64
C LEU A 174 7.59 8.97 -21.71
N LYS A 175 7.75 9.96 -20.82
CA LYS A 175 6.66 10.40 -19.93
C LYS A 175 5.49 11.00 -20.71
N GLU A 176 5.74 11.75 -21.78
CA GLU A 176 4.70 12.31 -22.65
C GLU A 176 3.92 11.22 -23.40
N LYS A 177 4.59 10.19 -23.91
CA LYS A 177 3.97 9.03 -24.58
C LYS A 177 2.90 8.35 -23.71
N ASP A 178 3.12 8.29 -22.40
CA ASP A 178 2.23 7.62 -21.46
C ASP A 178 1.43 8.59 -20.56
N LYS A 179 1.43 9.90 -20.85
CA LYS A 179 0.81 10.93 -20.00
C LYS A 179 -0.67 10.68 -19.70
N ASP A 180 -1.40 10.11 -20.66
CA ASP A 180 -2.84 9.84 -20.55
C ASP A 180 -3.13 8.42 -20.02
N LYS A 181 -2.09 7.63 -19.74
CA LYS A 181 -2.20 6.29 -19.18
C LYS A 181 -1.86 6.33 -17.69
N LYS A 182 -2.88 6.21 -16.85
CA LYS A 182 -2.72 6.36 -15.40
C LYS A 182 -1.74 5.36 -14.77
N ASP A 183 -1.66 4.16 -15.32
CA ASP A 183 -0.87 3.05 -14.78
C ASP A 183 0.49 2.87 -15.49
N GLU A 184 0.87 3.82 -16.35
CA GLU A 184 2.12 3.82 -17.12
C GLU A 184 2.87 5.14 -16.94
N HIS A 185 4.18 5.10 -16.78
CA HIS A 185 4.96 6.29 -16.48
C HIS A 185 6.24 6.37 -17.31
N GLY A 186 6.07 6.31 -18.63
CA GLY A 186 7.18 6.21 -19.57
C GLY A 186 7.80 4.81 -19.53
N GLY A 187 6.93 3.80 -19.52
CA GLY A 187 7.28 2.40 -19.41
C GLY A 187 7.64 1.77 -20.75
N ILE A 188 8.19 0.56 -20.68
CA ILE A 188 8.46 -0.32 -21.83
C ILE A 188 7.74 -1.66 -21.67
N GLY A 189 7.34 -2.25 -22.79
CA GLY A 189 6.41 -3.38 -22.80
C GLY A 189 4.98 -2.97 -22.39
N THR A 190 4.03 -3.89 -22.55
CA THR A 190 2.65 -3.74 -22.07
C THR A 190 2.43 -4.65 -20.85
N PRO A 191 1.40 -4.43 -20.02
CA PRO A 191 1.15 -5.28 -18.85
C PRO A 191 1.17 -6.79 -19.15
N ALA A 192 0.63 -7.21 -20.30
CA ALA A 192 0.57 -8.61 -20.71
C ALA A 192 1.92 -9.17 -21.22
N THR A 193 2.85 -8.34 -21.67
CA THR A 193 4.13 -8.79 -22.24
C THR A 193 5.31 -8.66 -21.30
N ARG A 194 5.20 -7.85 -20.25
CA ARG A 194 6.28 -7.64 -19.27
C ARG A 194 6.71 -8.92 -18.58
N ALA A 195 5.78 -9.84 -18.35
CA ALA A 195 6.04 -11.12 -17.72
C ALA A 195 6.92 -12.07 -18.55
N GLY A 196 7.00 -11.87 -19.86
CA GLY A 196 7.73 -12.77 -20.78
C GLY A 196 9.15 -12.30 -21.13
N TYR A 197 9.60 -11.16 -20.59
CA TYR A 197 10.96 -10.64 -20.83
C TYR A 197 11.98 -11.10 -19.79
N TYR A 198 11.60 -12.01 -18.89
CA TYR A 198 12.45 -12.61 -17.87
C TYR A 198 12.30 -14.13 -17.86
#